data_AF-A0A2N9B433-F1
#
_entry.id   AF-A0A2N9B433-F1
#
_cell.length_a   1.000
_cell.length_b   1.000
_cell.length_c   1.000
_cell.angle_alpha   90.00
_cell.angle_beta   90.00
_cell.angle_gamma   90.00
#
_symmetry.space_group_name_H-M   'P 1'
#
loop_
_entity.id
_entity.type
_entity.pdbx_description
1 polymer ?
#
loop_
_entity_poly.entity_id
_entity_poly.type
_entity_poly.pdbx_seq_one_letter_code
_entity_poly.pdbx_strand_id
1 'polypeptide(L)'
;MTQTTWNQEPHPARLEERLDDDVVRCHLSPRNCRIRPGQHGFCMVRANRDGRLVTLNYGRSVHATEETIETEAVFHYAPGARILSMGNVGCMLNCDYCHNWKTSQARYVEDKDVYHYTPEEVVDIAVRHGIKVISWTYNDPVVWHEFVVETAALAKAAGIVNLYKSAFFISGEAIEELIPVIDIFSVSIKSLDPKYYRKITKGWLEPVLEGTEQVYRAGKHVEVSTLMVTDLSDDEKTAREMATFVGERLDPSIPTHFVRFHPDYKMTDTIRTPVDRLERARKVALDMGLNHVYLGNVYDTESTNTWCSQCGLLQVTRYGLNADLVGVDADGNCASCGTRAPLKLLPDARRRNKVQDLPAGVDLDVASFDWHGDVRALHVQMRNESDAPATAYTRRYGDPAADGSWEIVELKPRESFRYIAAKSTPDELGVQVAIPDRCTSSLHQVFDRAHFPTVEVAAGTLNEDVSPLPLFQPGTRR
;
A
#
# COMPACT_ATOMS: atom_id res chain seq x y z
N MET A 1 16.49 8.24 27.17
CA MET A 1 16.07 8.00 25.77
C MET A 1 17.34 7.82 24.98
N THR A 2 17.58 6.62 24.45
CA THR A 2 18.64 6.38 23.47
C THR A 2 18.42 7.33 22.30
N GLN A 3 19.46 8.09 21.94
CA GLN A 3 19.39 9.00 20.79
C GLN A 3 19.33 8.15 19.53
N THR A 4 18.26 8.28 18.74
CA THR A 4 18.12 7.56 17.47
C THR A 4 19.17 8.06 16.46
N THR A 5 19.65 7.16 15.62
CA THR A 5 20.72 7.42 14.65
C THR A 5 20.24 7.45 13.19
N TRP A 6 19.08 6.87 12.90
CA TRP A 6 18.55 6.74 11.53
C TRP A 6 18.40 8.08 10.77
N ASN A 7 18.20 9.18 11.50
CA ASN A 7 17.95 10.54 10.97
C ASN A 7 19.17 11.48 11.06
N GLN A 8 20.38 10.95 11.31
CA GLN A 8 21.57 11.77 11.50
C GLN A 8 22.25 12.21 10.20
N GLU A 9 22.07 11.46 9.11
CA GLU A 9 22.67 11.74 7.81
C GLU A 9 21.67 12.51 6.92
N PRO A 10 21.83 13.84 6.76
CA PRO A 10 20.95 14.61 5.91
C PRO A 10 21.27 14.40 4.43
N HIS A 11 20.23 14.41 3.60
CA HIS A 11 20.35 14.49 2.15
C HIS A 11 19.79 15.84 1.66
N PRO A 12 20.40 16.52 0.67
CA PRO A 12 19.83 17.73 0.07
C PRO A 12 18.37 17.52 -0.35
N ALA A 13 17.51 18.48 -0.04
CA ALA A 13 16.10 18.43 -0.44
C ALA A 13 15.80 19.45 -1.54
N ARG A 14 14.83 19.11 -2.40
CA ARG A 14 14.29 19.95 -3.46
C ARG A 14 13.20 20.88 -2.92
N LEU A 15 12.75 21.82 -3.75
CA LEU A 15 11.62 22.72 -3.47
C LEU A 15 11.91 23.64 -2.26
N GLU A 16 13.13 24.17 -2.20
CA GLU A 16 13.62 25.15 -1.23
C GLU A 16 13.42 26.58 -1.76
N GLU A 17 12.78 27.44 -0.96
CA GLU A 17 12.93 28.90 -1.05
C GLU A 17 13.76 29.37 0.16
N ARG A 18 14.85 30.08 -0.08
CA ARG A 18 15.65 30.69 1.00
C ARG A 18 15.05 32.03 1.38
N LEU A 19 14.91 32.24 2.68
CA LEU A 19 14.46 33.49 3.29
C LEU A 19 15.60 34.11 4.11
N ASP A 20 15.33 35.26 4.72
CA ASP A 20 16.27 35.91 5.64
C ASP A 20 16.54 35.06 6.90
N ASP A 21 17.63 35.37 7.60
CA ASP A 21 18.05 34.75 8.86
C ASP A 21 18.23 33.21 8.77
N ASP A 22 18.78 32.74 7.65
CA ASP A 22 19.00 31.33 7.33
C ASP A 22 17.72 30.48 7.43
N VAL A 23 16.54 31.09 7.33
CA VAL A 23 15.26 30.38 7.31
C VAL A 23 15.02 29.83 5.91
N VAL A 24 14.56 28.58 5.83
CA VAL A 24 14.13 27.98 4.56
C VAL A 24 12.62 27.78 4.56
N ARG A 25 11.98 27.98 3.41
CA ARG A 25 10.60 27.57 3.17
C ARG A 25 10.60 26.32 2.29
N CYS A 26 9.93 25.28 2.77
CA CYS A 26 9.78 24.01 2.05
C CYS A 26 8.45 23.99 1.29
N HIS A 27 8.52 23.97 -0.04
CA HIS A 27 7.37 23.97 -0.94
C HIS A 27 6.85 22.58 -1.31
N LEU A 28 7.39 21.51 -0.72
CA LEU A 28 6.98 20.13 -1.02
C LEU A 28 5.49 19.85 -0.80
N SER A 29 4.87 20.56 0.13
CA SER A 29 3.45 20.39 0.47
C SER A 29 2.77 21.74 0.64
N PRO A 30 1.43 21.75 0.66
CA PRO A 30 0.66 22.98 0.88
C PRO A 30 0.99 23.69 2.20
N ARG A 31 1.65 23.03 3.16
CA ARG A 31 2.07 23.65 4.42
C ARG A 31 3.09 24.76 4.26
N ASN A 32 3.90 24.74 3.19
CA ASN A 32 4.91 25.77 2.96
C ASN A 32 5.72 26.09 4.24
N CYS A 33 6.19 25.03 4.92
CA CYS A 33 6.78 25.16 6.26
C CYS A 33 7.97 26.11 6.22
N ARG A 34 7.95 27.16 7.06
CA ARG A 34 9.11 28.03 7.32
C ARG A 34 9.92 27.41 8.46
N ILE A 35 11.12 26.95 8.16
CA ILE A 35 11.96 26.14 9.05
C ILE A 35 13.20 26.96 9.40
N ARG A 36 13.34 27.33 10.67
CA ARG A 36 14.55 28.02 11.18
C ARG A 36 15.73 27.06 11.27
N PRO A 37 16.98 27.55 11.27
CA PRO A 37 18.16 26.72 11.47
C PRO A 37 18.02 25.75 12.66
N GLY A 38 18.35 24.48 12.44
CA GLY A 38 18.25 23.42 13.45
C GLY A 38 16.83 22.86 13.69
N GLN A 39 15.80 23.44 13.07
CA GLN A 39 14.41 22.97 13.23
C GLN A 39 13.97 22.00 12.13
N HIS A 40 12.77 21.45 12.30
CA HIS A 40 12.12 20.53 11.37
C HIS A 40 10.77 21.11 10.90
N GLY A 41 10.34 20.70 9.72
CA GLY A 41 8.98 20.92 9.24
C GLY A 41 7.97 20.00 9.96
N PHE A 42 6.69 20.15 9.63
CA PHE A 42 5.60 19.39 10.25
C PHE A 42 5.81 17.86 10.21
N CYS A 43 6.35 17.35 9.09
CA CYS A 43 6.58 15.92 8.91
C CYS A 43 7.76 15.34 9.70
N MET A 44 8.52 16.19 10.41
CA MET A 44 9.70 15.83 11.22
C MET A 44 10.89 15.24 10.45
N VAL A 45 10.77 15.01 9.14
CA VAL A 45 11.85 14.48 8.28
C VAL A 45 12.41 15.51 7.30
N ARG A 46 11.72 16.64 7.09
CA ARG A 46 12.28 17.81 6.41
C ARG A 46 12.86 18.75 7.45
N ALA A 47 14.10 19.18 7.26
CA ALA A 47 14.82 19.95 8.26
C ALA A 47 15.62 21.09 7.63
N ASN A 48 15.96 22.07 8.47
CA ASN A 48 16.94 23.08 8.12
C ASN A 48 18.27 22.72 8.78
N ARG A 49 19.31 22.52 7.97
CA ARG A 49 20.70 22.35 8.40
C ARG A 49 21.52 23.43 7.71
N ASP A 50 22.13 24.30 8.51
CA ASP A 50 23.04 25.36 8.05
C ASP A 50 22.45 26.24 6.93
N GLY A 51 21.19 26.66 7.11
CA GLY A 51 20.48 27.51 6.16
C GLY A 51 19.98 26.79 4.91
N ARG A 52 19.96 25.45 4.92
CA ARG A 52 19.56 24.60 3.80
C ARG A 52 18.48 23.59 4.18
N LEU A 53 17.52 23.42 3.31
CA LEU A 53 16.52 22.38 3.36
C LEU A 53 17.17 21.03 3.06
N VAL A 54 17.00 20.09 3.97
CA VAL A 54 17.44 18.71 3.83
C VAL A 54 16.28 17.77 4.14
N THR A 55 16.38 16.53 3.65
CA THR A 55 15.56 15.42 4.09
C THR A 55 16.39 14.45 4.94
N LEU A 56 15.79 13.91 5.99
CA LEU A 56 16.44 13.00 6.95
C LEU A 56 16.06 11.53 6.73
N ASN A 57 15.23 11.25 5.73
CA ASN A 57 14.71 9.92 5.46
C ASN A 57 15.13 9.37 4.08
N TYR A 58 16.10 9.99 3.39
CA TYR A 58 16.54 9.49 2.07
C TYR A 58 17.06 8.05 2.20
N GLY A 59 16.47 7.14 1.43
CA GLY A 59 16.76 5.70 1.53
C GLY A 59 16.38 5.04 2.86
N ARG A 60 15.70 5.75 3.78
CA ARG A 60 15.19 5.23 5.05
C ARG A 60 13.75 4.75 4.88
N SER A 61 13.60 3.44 4.88
CA SER A 61 12.38 2.73 4.56
C SER A 61 11.95 1.86 5.74
N VAL A 62 10.72 1.38 5.74
CA VAL A 62 10.41 0.09 6.39
C VAL A 62 10.80 -1.05 5.45
N HIS A 63 10.77 -2.29 5.93
CA HIS A 63 11.13 -3.45 5.10
C HIS A 63 10.30 -3.47 3.79
N ALA A 64 10.97 -3.60 2.65
CA ALA A 64 10.31 -3.78 1.36
C ALA A 64 9.45 -5.05 1.37
N THR A 65 8.24 -4.99 0.83
CA THR A 65 7.30 -6.12 0.84
C THR A 65 6.76 -6.39 -0.54
N GLU A 66 6.71 -7.65 -0.92
CA GLU A 66 5.92 -8.06 -2.07
C GLU A 66 4.43 -8.20 -1.70
N GLU A 67 3.57 -7.58 -2.50
CA GLU A 67 2.12 -7.60 -2.34
C GLU A 67 1.45 -7.82 -3.70
N THR A 68 0.12 -7.73 -3.74
CA THR A 68 -0.66 -7.64 -4.97
C THR A 68 -1.17 -6.22 -5.18
N ILE A 69 -1.38 -5.81 -6.42
CA ILE A 69 -1.79 -4.43 -6.75
C ILE A 69 -3.13 -4.03 -6.09
N GLU A 70 -3.97 -5.01 -5.77
CA GLU A 70 -5.22 -4.85 -5.03
C GLU A 70 -5.02 -4.20 -3.66
N THR A 71 -3.87 -4.39 -3.00
CA THR A 71 -3.59 -3.78 -1.68
C THR A 71 -3.61 -2.26 -1.76
N GLU A 72 -3.34 -1.69 -2.94
CA GLU A 72 -3.29 -0.26 -3.18
C GLU A 72 -4.62 0.35 -3.64
N ALA A 73 -5.71 -0.42 -3.65
CA ALA A 73 -6.98 -0.01 -4.22
C ALA A 73 -6.82 0.46 -5.67
N VAL A 74 -6.15 -0.37 -6.47
CA VAL A 74 -5.99 -0.19 -7.92
C VAL A 74 -6.54 -1.44 -8.59
N PHE A 75 -7.73 -1.34 -9.18
CA PHE A 75 -8.46 -2.49 -9.74
C PHE A 75 -8.49 -2.49 -11.27
N HIS A 76 -8.15 -1.37 -11.91
CA HIS A 76 -8.22 -1.21 -13.37
C HIS A 76 -6.84 -1.19 -14.03
N TYR A 77 -5.80 -1.52 -13.26
CA TYR A 77 -4.43 -1.71 -13.77
C TYR A 77 -3.90 -3.05 -13.29
N ALA A 78 -3.47 -3.89 -14.22
CA ALA A 78 -2.84 -5.19 -14.00
C ALA A 78 -3.43 -6.01 -12.82
N PRO A 79 -4.74 -6.34 -12.80
CA PRO A 79 -5.34 -7.08 -11.69
C PRO A 79 -4.56 -8.35 -11.33
N GLY A 80 -4.29 -8.54 -10.03
CA GLY A 80 -3.53 -9.66 -9.49
C GLY A 80 -2.01 -9.57 -9.68
N ALA A 81 -1.50 -8.47 -10.24
CA ALA A 81 -0.06 -8.30 -10.42
C ALA A 81 0.66 -8.19 -9.07
N ARG A 82 1.80 -8.88 -8.97
CA ARG A 82 2.76 -8.71 -7.87
C ARG A 82 3.38 -7.32 -7.94
N ILE A 83 3.43 -6.65 -6.80
CA ILE A 83 4.02 -5.32 -6.62
C ILE A 83 5.10 -5.37 -5.54
N LEU A 84 6.09 -4.47 -5.62
CA LEU A 84 7.06 -4.23 -4.55
C LEU A 84 6.65 -2.96 -3.82
N SER A 85 6.06 -3.12 -2.64
CA SER A 85 5.61 -2.04 -1.78
C SER A 85 6.75 -1.50 -0.93
N MET A 86 7.01 -0.21 -1.08
CA MET A 86 8.05 0.56 -0.40
C MET A 86 7.37 1.62 0.47
N GLY A 87 7.68 1.64 1.77
CA GLY A 87 7.18 2.65 2.69
C GLY A 87 8.30 3.38 3.41
N ASN A 88 8.15 4.68 3.61
CA ASN A 88 9.17 5.55 4.18
C ASN A 88 9.00 5.77 5.69
N VAL A 89 9.85 6.61 6.31
CA VAL A 89 9.60 7.20 7.64
C VAL A 89 9.04 8.62 7.51
N GLY A 90 8.01 8.96 8.30
CA GLY A 90 7.34 10.27 8.29
C GLY A 90 6.10 10.35 7.38
N CYS A 91 5.30 11.41 7.55
CA CYS A 91 4.08 11.65 6.75
C CYS A 91 3.74 13.15 6.72
N MET A 92 3.01 13.59 5.69
CA MET A 92 2.53 14.99 5.58
C MET A 92 1.29 15.29 6.45
N LEU A 93 0.60 14.24 6.91
CA LEU A 93 -0.62 14.27 7.70
C LEU A 93 -0.40 13.61 9.06
N ASN A 94 -1.37 13.76 9.96
CA ASN A 94 -1.39 13.12 11.28
C ASN A 94 -2.81 12.59 11.57
N CYS A 95 -3.20 11.59 10.78
CA CYS A 95 -4.53 10.97 10.83
C CYS A 95 -4.74 10.23 12.15
N ASP A 96 -5.87 10.48 12.83
CA ASP A 96 -6.16 9.85 14.13
C ASP A 96 -6.48 8.33 14.02
N TYR A 97 -6.75 7.81 12.82
CA TYR A 97 -6.93 6.38 12.50
C TYR A 97 -5.75 5.72 11.77
N CYS A 98 -4.57 6.36 11.73
CA CYS A 98 -3.47 5.89 10.89
C CYS A 98 -3.03 4.46 11.25
N HIS A 99 -3.18 3.51 10.33
CA HIS A 99 -2.71 2.12 10.51
C HIS A 99 -1.19 2.01 10.60
N ASN A 100 -0.47 2.99 10.05
CA ASN A 100 0.98 3.07 10.08
C ASN A 100 1.47 4.17 11.01
N TRP A 101 0.74 4.45 12.10
CA TRP A 101 1.02 5.58 12.99
C TRP A 101 2.43 5.55 13.59
N LYS A 102 3.01 4.35 13.82
CA LYS A 102 4.35 4.17 14.39
C LYS A 102 5.44 4.72 13.47
N THR A 103 5.38 4.47 12.16
CA THR A 103 6.41 4.92 11.20
C THR A 103 6.07 6.24 10.50
N SER A 104 4.78 6.58 10.39
CA SER A 104 4.35 7.91 9.88
C SER A 104 4.66 9.05 10.84
N GLN A 105 4.70 8.79 12.15
CA GLN A 105 5.07 9.78 13.16
C GLN A 105 6.50 9.50 13.62
N ALA A 106 7.46 10.17 12.99
CA ALA A 106 8.90 9.97 13.19
C ALA A 106 9.37 9.95 14.66
N ARG A 107 8.63 10.59 15.57
CA ARG A 107 8.89 10.56 17.02
C ARG A 107 8.76 9.18 17.68
N TYR A 108 8.09 8.24 17.04
CA TYR A 108 7.93 6.86 17.54
C TYR A 108 8.87 5.87 16.85
N VAL A 109 9.68 6.32 15.89
CA VAL A 109 10.56 5.45 15.09
C VAL A 109 11.87 5.26 15.81
N GLU A 110 12.22 4.00 16.03
CA GLU A 110 13.51 3.57 16.56
C GLU A 110 14.40 3.05 15.42
N ASP A 111 15.72 2.97 15.64
CA ASP A 111 16.67 2.51 14.61
C ASP A 111 16.37 1.10 14.10
N LYS A 112 15.84 0.21 14.96
CA LYS A 112 15.43 -1.15 14.60
C LYS A 112 14.26 -1.20 13.61
N ASP A 113 13.47 -0.12 13.52
CA ASP A 113 12.31 -0.06 12.63
C ASP A 113 12.70 0.38 11.21
N VAL A 114 13.96 0.77 10.99
CA VAL A 114 14.44 1.41 9.75
C VAL A 114 15.35 0.48 8.96
N TYR A 115 14.98 0.30 7.70
CA TYR A 115 15.77 -0.37 6.66
C TYR A 115 16.36 0.67 5.72
N HIS A 116 17.53 0.34 5.18
CA HIS A 116 18.27 1.21 4.30
C HIS A 116 18.28 0.63 2.88
N TYR A 117 17.90 1.44 1.91
CA TYR A 117 17.94 1.07 0.50
C TYR A 117 18.55 2.21 -0.32
N THR A 118 19.38 1.82 -1.28
CA THR A 118 19.74 2.65 -2.43
C THR A 118 18.68 2.53 -3.53
N PRO A 119 18.55 3.51 -4.43
CA PRO A 119 17.67 3.41 -5.59
C PRO A 119 17.92 2.15 -6.43
N GLU A 120 19.19 1.77 -6.63
CA GLU A 120 19.60 0.60 -7.41
C GLU A 120 19.17 -0.71 -6.75
N GLU A 121 19.27 -0.82 -5.42
CA GLU A 121 18.84 -2.01 -4.68
C GLU A 121 17.34 -2.25 -4.82
N VAL A 122 16.51 -1.21 -4.76
CA VAL A 122 15.05 -1.34 -4.94
C VAL A 122 14.74 -1.90 -6.33
N VAL A 123 15.39 -1.37 -7.38
CA VAL A 123 15.20 -1.84 -8.75
C VAL A 123 15.73 -3.28 -8.93
N ASP A 124 16.89 -3.62 -8.35
CA ASP A 124 17.44 -4.99 -8.37
C ASP A 124 16.49 -5.99 -7.69
N ILE A 125 15.91 -5.66 -6.54
CA ILE A 125 14.92 -6.50 -5.86
C ILE A 125 13.73 -6.79 -6.79
N ALA A 126 13.15 -5.74 -7.39
CA ALA A 126 12.01 -5.90 -8.29
C ALA A 126 12.35 -6.77 -9.51
N VAL A 127 13.48 -6.52 -10.17
CA VAL A 127 13.93 -7.28 -11.34
C VAL A 127 14.13 -8.76 -11.00
N ARG A 128 14.84 -9.06 -9.91
CA ARG A 128 15.17 -10.44 -9.51
C ARG A 128 13.94 -11.26 -9.17
N HIS A 129 13.01 -10.67 -8.44
CA HIS A 129 11.77 -11.34 -8.04
C HIS A 129 10.73 -11.34 -9.18
N GLY A 130 11.05 -10.76 -10.34
CA GLY A 130 10.15 -10.70 -11.51
C GLY A 130 8.96 -9.77 -11.30
N ILE A 131 9.07 -8.81 -10.39
CA ILE A 131 8.05 -7.82 -10.06
C ILE A 131 8.12 -6.68 -11.08
N LYS A 132 6.96 -6.31 -11.64
CA LYS A 132 6.85 -5.31 -12.71
C LYS A 132 6.23 -3.98 -12.28
N VAL A 133 5.87 -3.85 -11.00
CA VAL A 133 5.31 -2.63 -10.43
C VAL A 133 6.00 -2.34 -9.08
N ILE A 134 6.51 -1.14 -8.89
CA ILE A 134 6.95 -0.65 -7.58
C ILE A 134 5.85 0.28 -7.05
N SER A 135 5.39 0.04 -5.83
CA SER A 135 4.40 0.86 -5.12
C SER A 135 5.09 1.70 -4.06
N TRP A 136 4.88 3.01 -4.11
CA TRP A 136 5.31 3.97 -3.10
C TRP A 136 4.13 4.21 -2.15
N THR A 137 4.20 3.71 -0.91
CA THR A 137 3.00 3.49 -0.07
C THR A 137 3.28 3.51 1.45
N TYR A 138 2.41 2.85 2.21
CA TYR A 138 2.31 2.70 3.66
C TYR A 138 2.05 4.02 4.39
N ASN A 139 3.06 4.87 4.47
CA ASN A 139 2.92 6.17 5.09
C ASN A 139 2.39 7.16 4.06
N ASP A 140 3.15 8.20 3.75
CA ASP A 140 2.84 9.02 2.60
C ASP A 140 4.14 9.31 1.85
N PRO A 141 4.31 8.79 0.62
CA PRO A 141 5.56 8.91 -0.12
C PRO A 141 5.94 10.35 -0.45
N VAL A 142 5.02 11.32 -0.25
CA VAL A 142 5.30 12.75 -0.46
C VAL A 142 6.50 13.21 0.35
N VAL A 143 6.67 12.78 1.60
CA VAL A 143 7.84 13.20 2.38
C VAL A 143 9.15 12.58 1.89
N TRP A 144 9.07 11.53 1.06
CA TRP A 144 10.19 10.76 0.53
C TRP A 144 10.54 11.12 -0.92
N HIS A 145 10.08 12.30 -1.35
CA HIS A 145 10.09 12.81 -2.72
C HIS A 145 11.37 12.54 -3.52
N GLU A 146 12.55 12.93 -3.03
CA GLU A 146 13.80 12.80 -3.79
C GLU A 146 14.14 11.33 -4.07
N PHE A 147 14.04 10.48 -3.05
CA PHE A 147 14.29 9.06 -3.19
C PHE A 147 13.30 8.41 -4.17
N VAL A 148 12.02 8.79 -4.09
CA VAL A 148 10.98 8.30 -5.00
C VAL A 148 11.24 8.75 -6.44
N VAL A 149 11.52 10.04 -6.68
CA VAL A 149 11.75 10.58 -8.03
C VAL A 149 12.94 9.88 -8.69
N GLU A 150 14.05 9.74 -7.96
CA GLU A 150 15.28 9.14 -8.46
C GLU A 150 15.10 7.64 -8.71
N THR A 151 14.52 6.91 -7.76
CA THR A 151 14.30 5.46 -7.90
C THR A 151 13.25 5.15 -8.96
N ALA A 152 12.17 5.92 -9.05
CA ALA A 152 11.13 5.74 -10.06
C ALA A 152 11.68 5.97 -11.48
N ALA A 153 12.58 6.92 -11.67
CA ALA A 153 13.26 7.13 -12.94
C ALA A 153 14.09 5.90 -13.34
N LEU A 154 14.86 5.33 -12.41
CA LEU A 154 15.63 4.09 -12.65
C LEU A 154 14.71 2.89 -12.94
N ALA A 155 13.64 2.72 -12.16
CA ALA A 155 12.65 1.67 -12.37
C ALA A 155 12.02 1.75 -13.76
N LYS A 156 11.65 2.96 -14.21
CA LYS A 156 11.08 3.19 -15.55
C LYS A 156 12.07 2.83 -16.65
N ALA A 157 13.35 3.19 -16.49
CA ALA A 157 14.42 2.80 -17.42
C ALA A 157 14.61 1.28 -17.49
N ALA A 158 14.31 0.55 -16.40
CA ALA A 158 14.31 -0.91 -16.33
C ALA A 158 12.97 -1.55 -16.81
N GLY A 159 12.02 -0.76 -17.31
CA GLY A 159 10.72 -1.25 -17.77
C GLY A 159 9.77 -1.68 -16.63
N ILE A 160 9.92 -1.08 -15.44
CA ILE A 160 9.07 -1.28 -14.27
C ILE A 160 8.12 -0.09 -14.15
N VAL A 161 6.84 -0.38 -13.89
CA VAL A 161 5.78 0.60 -13.70
C VAL A 161 5.85 1.16 -12.28
N ASN A 162 5.61 2.46 -12.11
CA ASN A 162 5.57 3.10 -10.80
C ASN A 162 4.13 3.45 -10.37
N LEU A 163 3.74 2.96 -9.20
CA LEU A 163 2.48 3.24 -8.52
C LEU A 163 2.71 4.13 -7.31
N TYR A 164 1.98 5.23 -7.22
CA TYR A 164 2.06 6.19 -6.13
C TYR A 164 0.78 6.18 -5.30
N LYS A 165 0.80 5.51 -4.14
CA LYS A 165 -0.31 5.47 -3.18
C LYS A 165 -0.12 6.56 -2.14
N SER A 166 -1.01 7.54 -2.09
CA SER A 166 -0.80 8.70 -1.22
C SER A 166 -2.12 9.32 -0.74
N ALA A 167 -2.10 9.98 0.42
CA ALA A 167 -3.16 10.90 0.83
C ALA A 167 -3.10 12.23 0.06
N PHE A 168 -2.07 12.37 -0.78
CA PHE A 168 -1.89 13.36 -1.84
C PHE A 168 -1.97 14.81 -1.37
N PHE A 169 -1.50 15.04 -0.15
CA PHE A 169 -1.33 16.38 0.40
C PHE A 169 0.05 16.95 0.01
N ILE A 170 0.18 17.26 -1.28
CA ILE A 170 1.40 17.61 -2.00
C ILE A 170 1.19 18.94 -2.76
N SER A 171 2.26 19.69 -3.05
CA SER A 171 2.16 20.91 -3.87
C SER A 171 2.11 20.60 -5.37
N GLY A 172 1.60 21.54 -6.16
CA GLY A 172 1.55 21.39 -7.63
C GLY A 172 2.93 21.23 -8.27
N GLU A 173 3.93 21.98 -7.80
CA GLU A 173 5.33 21.89 -8.28
C GLU A 173 5.94 20.51 -8.02
N ALA A 174 5.67 19.91 -6.86
CA ALA A 174 6.14 18.56 -6.56
C ALA A 174 5.42 17.51 -7.43
N ILE A 175 4.14 17.71 -7.75
CA ILE A 175 3.42 16.84 -8.70
C ILE A 175 4.07 16.90 -10.09
N GLU A 176 4.50 18.08 -10.55
CA GLU A 176 5.19 18.24 -11.84
C GLU A 176 6.48 17.40 -11.92
N GLU A 177 7.22 17.26 -10.81
CA GLU A 177 8.41 16.39 -10.76
C GLU A 177 8.06 14.89 -10.76
N LEU A 178 6.87 14.50 -10.26
CA LEU A 178 6.41 13.11 -10.23
C LEU A 178 5.78 12.66 -11.56
N ILE A 179 5.11 13.55 -12.29
CA ILE A 179 4.39 13.22 -13.53
C ILE A 179 5.28 12.45 -14.54
N PRO A 180 6.55 12.78 -14.79
CA PRO A 180 7.37 12.03 -15.75
C PRO A 180 7.66 10.58 -15.33
N VAL A 181 7.77 10.32 -14.03
CA VAL A 181 8.31 9.07 -13.48
C VAL A 181 7.24 8.14 -12.90
N ILE A 182 6.07 8.67 -12.51
CA ILE A 182 4.95 7.88 -12.00
C ILE A 182 3.93 7.58 -13.11
N ASP A 183 3.42 6.34 -13.13
CA ASP A 183 2.47 5.86 -14.14
C ASP A 183 1.04 5.74 -13.57
N ILE A 184 0.92 5.36 -12.29
CA ILE A 184 -0.33 5.13 -11.59
C ILE A 184 -0.39 5.99 -10.33
N PHE A 185 -1.46 6.75 -10.15
CA PHE A 185 -1.76 7.49 -8.93
C PHE A 185 -2.98 6.88 -8.26
N SER A 186 -2.79 6.29 -7.08
CA SER A 186 -3.88 5.84 -6.22
C SER A 186 -4.08 6.86 -5.10
N VAL A 187 -5.03 7.77 -5.28
CA VAL A 187 -5.24 8.90 -4.37
C VAL A 187 -6.24 8.53 -3.30
N SER A 188 -5.83 8.68 -2.04
CA SER A 188 -6.70 8.46 -0.88
C SER A 188 -7.26 9.78 -0.37
N ILE A 189 -8.44 10.16 -0.89
CA ILE A 189 -9.20 11.32 -0.45
C ILE A 189 -9.85 10.97 0.89
N LYS A 190 -9.34 11.56 1.97
CA LYS A 190 -9.72 11.12 3.33
C LYS A 190 -11.17 11.44 3.70
N SER A 191 -11.71 12.52 3.14
CA SER A 191 -13.10 12.97 3.26
C SER A 191 -13.29 14.18 2.36
N LEU A 192 -14.50 14.42 1.87
CA LEU A 192 -14.87 15.65 1.16
C LEU A 192 -15.36 16.76 2.12
N ASP A 193 -15.32 16.54 3.44
CA ASP A 193 -15.61 17.56 4.45
C ASP A 193 -14.32 18.30 4.90
N PRO A 194 -14.18 19.61 4.65
CA PRO A 194 -13.05 20.40 5.13
C PRO A 194 -12.88 20.40 6.66
N LYS A 195 -13.97 20.29 7.42
CA LYS A 195 -13.91 20.22 8.90
C LYS A 195 -13.32 18.89 9.34
N TYR A 196 -13.77 17.78 8.74
CA TYR A 196 -13.17 16.46 8.93
C TYR A 196 -11.67 16.51 8.61
N TYR A 197 -11.28 17.07 7.46
CA TYR A 197 -9.88 17.10 7.04
C TYR A 197 -8.99 17.78 8.08
N ARG A 198 -9.40 18.97 8.55
CA ARG A 198 -8.65 19.71 9.59
C ARG A 198 -8.63 18.97 10.92
N LYS A 199 -9.77 18.42 11.34
CA LYS A 199 -9.90 17.78 12.65
C LYS A 199 -9.18 16.44 12.70
N ILE A 200 -9.37 15.57 11.72
CA ILE A 200 -8.94 14.16 11.77
C ILE A 200 -7.55 13.98 11.18
N THR A 201 -7.21 14.66 10.08
CA THR A 201 -5.92 14.48 9.37
C THR A 201 -4.89 15.57 9.70
N LYS A 202 -5.34 16.69 10.28
CA LYS A 202 -4.57 17.92 10.51
C LYS A 202 -4.09 18.61 9.20
N GLY A 203 -4.65 18.22 8.05
CA GLY A 203 -4.45 18.88 6.75
C GLY A 203 -5.65 19.75 6.35
N TRP A 204 -5.76 20.06 5.06
CA TRP A 204 -6.96 20.66 4.46
C TRP A 204 -7.20 20.08 3.07
N LEU A 205 -8.46 20.11 2.64
CA LEU A 205 -8.95 19.31 1.52
C LEU A 205 -8.48 19.81 0.15
N GLU A 206 -8.61 21.12 -0.13
CA GLU A 206 -8.54 21.61 -1.52
C GLU A 206 -7.29 21.20 -2.30
N PRO A 207 -6.05 21.26 -1.74
CA PRO A 207 -4.87 20.86 -2.49
C PRO A 207 -4.87 19.39 -2.92
N VAL A 208 -5.58 18.53 -2.19
CA VAL A 208 -5.72 17.10 -2.55
C VAL A 208 -6.62 16.97 -3.77
N LEU A 209 -7.71 17.76 -3.84
CA LEU A 209 -8.62 17.77 -4.97
C LEU A 209 -7.94 18.37 -6.22
N GLU A 210 -7.30 19.52 -6.05
CA GLU A 210 -6.54 20.21 -7.12
C GLU A 210 -5.40 19.33 -7.65
N GLY A 211 -4.64 18.69 -6.75
CA GLY A 211 -3.58 17.77 -7.14
C GLY A 211 -4.13 16.54 -7.90
N THR A 212 -5.24 15.97 -7.43
CA THR A 212 -5.88 14.82 -8.12
C THR A 212 -6.29 15.20 -9.54
N GLU A 213 -6.88 16.39 -9.72
CA GLU A 213 -7.17 16.91 -11.06
C GLU A 213 -5.92 17.15 -11.89
N GLN A 214 -4.83 17.64 -11.29
CA GLN A 214 -3.57 17.87 -12.00
C GLN A 214 -3.02 16.57 -12.61
N VAL A 215 -2.98 15.47 -11.83
CA VAL A 215 -2.50 14.17 -12.35
C VAL A 215 -3.48 13.56 -13.36
N TYR A 216 -4.78 13.74 -13.17
CA TYR A 216 -5.79 13.33 -14.13
C TYR A 216 -5.64 14.06 -15.47
N ARG A 217 -5.53 15.40 -15.45
CA ARG A 217 -5.32 16.23 -16.65
C ARG A 217 -3.99 15.94 -17.35
N ALA A 218 -2.99 15.46 -16.62
CA ALA A 218 -1.73 14.97 -17.19
C ALA A 218 -1.84 13.60 -17.89
N GLY A 219 -3.04 13.01 -17.97
CA GLY A 219 -3.31 11.75 -18.68
C GLY A 219 -2.81 10.50 -17.94
N LYS A 220 -2.58 10.59 -16.63
CA LYS A 220 -2.11 9.46 -15.82
C LYS A 220 -3.24 8.50 -15.47
N HIS A 221 -2.89 7.27 -15.11
CA HIS A 221 -3.87 6.36 -14.53
C HIS A 221 -4.19 6.85 -13.12
N VAL A 222 -5.45 7.15 -12.85
CA VAL A 222 -5.90 7.63 -11.55
C VAL A 222 -6.99 6.72 -11.04
N GLU A 223 -6.85 6.27 -9.80
CA GLU A 223 -7.95 5.68 -9.03
C GLU A 223 -8.05 6.41 -7.70
N VAL A 224 -9.27 6.54 -7.20
CA VAL A 224 -9.54 7.33 -6.00
C VAL A 224 -10.21 6.47 -4.93
N SER A 225 -9.85 6.71 -3.67
CA SER A 225 -10.34 5.93 -2.55
C SER A 225 -10.70 6.81 -1.36
N THR A 226 -11.79 6.45 -0.68
CA THR A 226 -12.22 7.09 0.58
C THR A 226 -12.41 6.01 1.64
N LEU A 227 -11.80 6.22 2.80
CA LEU A 227 -11.99 5.36 3.96
C LEU A 227 -13.34 5.68 4.59
N MET A 228 -14.24 4.71 4.64
CA MET A 228 -15.54 4.85 5.29
C MET A 228 -15.33 4.58 6.78
N VAL A 229 -15.21 5.63 7.60
CA VAL A 229 -14.95 5.52 9.04
C VAL A 229 -16.26 5.50 9.79
N THR A 230 -16.44 4.48 10.64
CA THR A 230 -17.69 4.24 11.38
C THR A 230 -18.17 5.48 12.12
N ASP A 231 -19.40 5.90 11.83
CA ASP A 231 -20.10 7.05 12.41
C ASP A 231 -19.44 8.42 12.17
N LEU A 232 -18.46 8.51 11.26
CA LEU A 232 -17.81 9.78 10.88
C LEU A 232 -17.87 10.07 9.38
N SER A 233 -17.72 9.05 8.53
CA SER A 233 -17.66 9.20 7.07
C SER A 233 -18.22 7.98 6.32
N ASP A 234 -19.07 7.19 6.97
CA ASP A 234 -19.70 5.98 6.41
C ASP A 234 -21.20 6.19 6.08
N ASP A 235 -21.57 7.44 5.82
CA ASP A 235 -22.92 7.87 5.48
C ASP A 235 -23.12 8.10 3.97
N GLU A 236 -24.38 8.24 3.54
CA GLU A 236 -24.70 8.55 2.13
C GLU A 236 -24.13 9.89 1.69
N LYS A 237 -24.02 10.87 2.59
CA LYS A 237 -23.47 12.19 2.28
C LYS A 237 -22.06 12.05 1.74
N THR A 238 -21.20 11.28 2.41
CA THR A 238 -19.83 11.02 1.99
C THR A 238 -19.79 10.39 0.59
N ALA A 239 -20.67 9.42 0.32
CA ALA A 239 -20.76 8.78 -1.00
C ALA A 239 -21.18 9.77 -2.10
N ARG A 240 -22.17 10.62 -1.83
CA ARG A 240 -22.65 11.64 -2.77
C ARG A 240 -21.59 12.69 -3.07
N GLU A 241 -20.87 13.16 -2.06
CA GLU A 241 -19.79 14.14 -2.23
C GLU A 241 -18.64 13.55 -3.05
N MET A 242 -18.27 12.29 -2.78
CA MET A 242 -17.27 11.58 -3.57
C MET A 242 -17.71 11.42 -5.04
N ALA A 243 -18.96 10.99 -5.27
CA ALA A 243 -19.50 10.82 -6.61
C ALA A 243 -19.59 12.15 -7.39
N THR A 244 -19.98 13.22 -6.71
CA THR A 244 -20.01 14.58 -7.28
C THR A 244 -18.61 15.02 -7.69
N PHE A 245 -17.62 14.89 -6.79
CA PHE A 245 -16.24 15.24 -7.10
C PHE A 245 -15.72 14.48 -8.34
N VAL A 246 -15.90 13.15 -8.36
CA VAL A 246 -15.40 12.32 -9.46
C VAL A 246 -16.13 12.64 -10.77
N GLY A 247 -17.46 12.73 -10.74
CA GLY A 247 -18.26 12.99 -11.94
C GLY A 247 -18.09 14.39 -12.53
N GLU A 248 -17.87 15.42 -11.69
CA GLU A 248 -17.80 16.82 -12.14
C GLU A 248 -16.37 17.32 -12.39
N ARG A 249 -15.38 16.86 -11.61
CA ARG A 249 -13.98 17.34 -11.72
C ARG A 249 -13.04 16.35 -12.41
N LEU A 250 -13.41 15.07 -12.50
CA LEU A 250 -12.61 14.03 -13.16
C LEU A 250 -13.36 13.43 -14.36
N ASP A 251 -13.75 12.16 -14.26
CA ASP A 251 -14.58 11.44 -15.23
C ASP A 251 -15.35 10.34 -14.49
N PRO A 252 -16.63 10.07 -14.81
CA PRO A 252 -17.40 8.96 -14.24
C PRO A 252 -16.77 7.57 -14.41
N SER A 253 -15.83 7.39 -15.35
CA SER A 253 -15.07 6.16 -15.54
C SER A 253 -13.93 5.97 -14.56
N ILE A 254 -13.56 6.98 -13.76
CA ILE A 254 -12.48 6.84 -12.77
C ILE A 254 -12.93 5.86 -11.66
N PRO A 255 -12.19 4.76 -11.45
CA PRO A 255 -12.50 3.81 -10.39
C PRO A 255 -12.50 4.47 -9.02
N THR A 256 -13.61 4.30 -8.32
CA THR A 256 -13.83 4.86 -6.99
C THR A 256 -13.99 3.75 -5.97
N HIS A 257 -13.21 3.83 -4.89
CA HIS A 257 -13.16 2.79 -3.87
C HIS A 257 -13.69 3.31 -2.53
N PHE A 258 -14.71 2.64 -1.99
CA PHE A 258 -15.11 2.80 -0.60
C PHE A 258 -14.43 1.73 0.24
N VAL A 259 -13.46 2.15 1.06
CA VAL A 259 -12.58 1.24 1.78
C VAL A 259 -13.09 1.07 3.21
N ARG A 260 -13.18 -0.18 3.66
CA ARG A 260 -13.65 -0.51 5.02
C ARG A 260 -12.62 -0.07 6.05
N PHE A 261 -13.08 0.69 7.04
CA PHE A 261 -12.30 1.06 8.21
C PHE A 261 -12.16 -0.10 9.19
N HIS A 262 -11.00 -0.13 9.86
CA HIS A 262 -10.78 -0.91 11.06
C HIS A 262 -10.15 -0.03 12.17
N PRO A 263 -10.53 -0.26 13.45
CA PRO A 263 -10.04 0.52 14.59
C PRO A 263 -8.53 0.42 14.79
N ASP A 264 -7.84 1.55 14.88
CA ASP A 264 -6.39 1.62 15.13
C ASP A 264 -6.01 3.00 15.71
N TYR A 265 -4.78 3.10 16.21
CA TYR A 265 -4.16 4.29 16.76
C TYR A 265 -5.00 4.96 17.86
N LYS A 266 -5.63 6.11 17.60
CA LYS A 266 -6.46 6.84 18.57
C LYS A 266 -7.95 6.52 18.42
N MET A 267 -8.30 5.70 17.44
CA MET A 267 -9.68 5.37 17.09
C MET A 267 -9.97 3.90 17.37
N THR A 268 -9.63 3.45 18.58
CA THR A 268 -9.85 2.09 19.07
C THR A 268 -11.22 1.88 19.70
N ASP A 269 -11.89 2.96 20.12
CA ASP A 269 -13.19 2.93 20.80
C ASP A 269 -14.38 2.89 19.82
N THR A 270 -14.24 2.11 18.74
CA THR A 270 -15.26 1.95 17.69
C THR A 270 -15.11 0.58 17.04
N ILE A 271 -16.01 0.24 16.13
CA ILE A 271 -16.00 -1.03 15.40
C ILE A 271 -15.53 -0.84 13.96
N ARG A 272 -15.14 -1.94 13.31
CA ARG A 272 -14.99 -1.99 11.86
C ARG A 272 -16.30 -1.56 11.21
N THR A 273 -16.21 -0.80 10.13
CA THR A 273 -17.43 -0.32 9.46
C THR A 273 -18.25 -1.50 8.94
N PRO A 274 -19.55 -1.58 9.25
CA PRO A 274 -20.42 -2.63 8.76
C PRO A 274 -20.48 -2.64 7.22
N VAL A 275 -20.39 -3.83 6.61
CA VAL A 275 -20.33 -3.99 5.15
C VAL A 275 -21.59 -3.45 4.46
N ASP A 276 -22.76 -3.57 5.10
CA ASP A 276 -24.01 -3.02 4.59
C ASP A 276 -23.99 -1.49 4.40
N ARG A 277 -23.20 -0.76 5.21
CA ARG A 277 -23.00 0.69 5.05
C ARG A 277 -22.19 0.99 3.78
N LEU A 278 -21.16 0.19 3.52
CA LEU A 278 -20.35 0.29 2.31
C LEU A 278 -21.17 -0.03 1.06
N GLU A 279 -21.99 -1.09 1.09
CA GLU A 279 -22.86 -1.45 -0.03
C GLU A 279 -23.87 -0.35 -0.35
N ARG A 280 -24.43 0.32 0.68
CA ARG A 280 -25.28 1.50 0.46
C ARG A 280 -24.52 2.66 -0.17
N ALA A 281 -23.32 2.97 0.31
CA ALA A 281 -22.48 4.02 -0.28
C ALA A 281 -22.15 3.71 -1.75
N ARG A 282 -21.80 2.46 -2.06
CA ARG A 282 -21.55 1.99 -3.43
C ARG A 282 -22.78 2.19 -4.31
N LYS A 283 -23.95 1.74 -3.85
CA LYS A 283 -25.21 1.92 -4.58
C LYS A 283 -25.49 3.39 -4.88
N VAL A 284 -25.35 4.27 -3.89
CA VAL A 284 -25.59 5.72 -4.07
C VAL A 284 -24.66 6.31 -5.13
N ALA A 285 -23.38 5.97 -5.11
CA ALA A 285 -22.42 6.50 -6.09
C ALA A 285 -22.70 5.98 -7.52
N LEU A 286 -23.11 4.72 -7.68
CA LEU A 286 -23.55 4.16 -8.96
C LEU A 286 -24.84 4.83 -9.45
N ASP A 287 -25.83 5.04 -8.58
CA ASP A 287 -27.10 5.71 -8.91
C ASP A 287 -26.87 7.17 -9.33
N MET A 288 -25.77 7.79 -8.90
CA MET A 288 -25.33 9.13 -9.32
C MET A 288 -24.57 9.15 -10.65
N GLY A 289 -24.33 7.99 -11.26
CA GLY A 289 -23.76 7.89 -12.60
C GLY A 289 -22.27 7.54 -12.65
N LEU A 290 -21.63 7.19 -11.53
CA LEU A 290 -20.28 6.60 -11.61
C LEU A 290 -20.36 5.21 -12.26
N ASN A 291 -19.39 4.89 -13.11
CA ASN A 291 -19.35 3.62 -13.84
C ASN A 291 -18.74 2.48 -13.02
N HIS A 292 -17.78 2.81 -12.16
CA HIS A 292 -16.92 1.83 -11.48
C HIS A 292 -16.75 2.20 -10.02
N VAL A 293 -17.53 1.53 -9.16
CA VAL A 293 -17.47 1.72 -7.71
C VAL A 293 -17.22 0.38 -7.03
N TYR A 294 -16.16 0.33 -6.24
CA TYR A 294 -15.64 -0.88 -5.59
C TYR A 294 -15.64 -0.75 -4.08
N LEU A 295 -15.73 -1.89 -3.41
CA LEU A 295 -15.46 -1.96 -1.98
C LEU A 295 -14.05 -2.49 -1.74
N GLY A 296 -13.30 -1.83 -0.86
CA GLY A 296 -11.96 -2.25 -0.43
C GLY A 296 -11.95 -2.79 1.01
N ASN A 297 -10.98 -3.62 1.34
CA ASN A 297 -10.87 -4.30 2.66
C ASN A 297 -12.11 -5.13 3.03
N VAL A 298 -12.75 -5.72 2.03
CA VAL A 298 -13.86 -6.66 2.19
C VAL A 298 -13.52 -7.94 1.46
N TYR A 299 -14.01 -9.05 1.99
CA TYR A 299 -13.89 -10.38 1.41
C TYR A 299 -15.30 -10.86 1.06
N ASP A 300 -15.39 -11.80 0.12
CA ASP A 300 -16.63 -12.50 -0.19
C ASP A 300 -17.81 -11.58 -0.59
N THR A 301 -17.54 -10.64 -1.51
CA THR A 301 -18.59 -9.79 -2.11
C THR A 301 -18.32 -9.52 -3.58
N GLU A 302 -19.38 -9.58 -4.40
CA GLU A 302 -19.36 -9.23 -5.82
C GLU A 302 -19.01 -7.75 -6.07
N SER A 303 -19.13 -6.90 -5.04
CA SER A 303 -18.78 -5.48 -5.11
C SER A 303 -17.27 -5.21 -5.26
N THR A 304 -16.44 -6.26 -5.26
CA THR A 304 -15.00 -6.21 -5.59
C THR A 304 -14.72 -6.63 -7.04
N ASN A 305 -15.68 -7.28 -7.70
CA ASN A 305 -15.51 -7.85 -9.04
C ASN A 305 -15.68 -6.79 -10.14
N THR A 306 -14.98 -6.98 -11.25
CA THR A 306 -15.14 -6.15 -12.45
C THR A 306 -16.05 -6.85 -13.45
N TRP A 307 -17.03 -6.11 -13.98
CA TRP A 307 -18.04 -6.61 -14.90
C TRP A 307 -18.02 -5.79 -16.20
N CYS A 308 -18.33 -6.44 -17.32
CA CYS A 308 -18.48 -5.77 -18.60
C CYS A 308 -19.69 -4.82 -18.58
N SER A 309 -19.47 -3.55 -18.87
CA SER A 309 -20.52 -2.52 -18.89
C SER A 309 -21.58 -2.70 -19.99
N GLN A 310 -21.31 -3.54 -21.00
CA GLN A 310 -22.21 -3.76 -22.13
C GLN A 310 -23.06 -5.02 -21.99
N CYS A 311 -22.46 -6.16 -21.64
CA CYS A 311 -23.16 -7.45 -21.59
C CYS A 311 -23.28 -8.05 -20.19
N GLY A 312 -22.66 -7.44 -19.18
CA GLY A 312 -22.67 -7.95 -17.82
C GLY A 312 -21.82 -9.20 -17.57
N LEU A 313 -20.99 -9.64 -18.54
CA LEU A 313 -20.04 -10.74 -18.30
C LEU A 313 -19.06 -10.36 -17.17
N LEU A 314 -18.84 -11.29 -16.25
CA LEU A 314 -17.80 -11.18 -15.23
C LEU A 314 -16.42 -11.17 -15.89
N GLN A 315 -15.65 -10.10 -15.70
CA GLN A 315 -14.35 -9.91 -16.32
C GLN A 315 -13.21 -10.26 -15.36
N VAL A 316 -13.32 -9.84 -14.11
CA VAL A 316 -12.32 -10.07 -13.07
C VAL A 316 -13.02 -10.51 -11.79
N THR A 317 -12.65 -11.69 -11.27
CA THR A 317 -13.02 -12.14 -9.94
C THR A 317 -12.02 -11.64 -8.92
N ARG A 318 -12.49 -11.25 -7.73
CA ARG A 318 -11.64 -10.92 -6.60
C ARG A 318 -12.11 -11.61 -5.33
N TYR A 319 -11.16 -12.10 -4.57
CA TYR A 319 -11.37 -12.55 -3.20
C TYR A 319 -10.29 -11.93 -2.32
N GLY A 320 -10.70 -10.88 -1.59
CA GLY A 320 -9.79 -10.06 -0.82
C GLY A 320 -8.76 -9.37 -1.71
N LEU A 321 -7.50 -9.76 -1.55
CA LEU A 321 -6.36 -9.18 -2.26
C LEU A 321 -5.93 -10.01 -3.50
N ASN A 322 -6.65 -11.09 -3.81
CA ASN A 322 -6.37 -11.93 -4.98
C ASN A 322 -7.35 -11.60 -6.09
N ALA A 323 -6.87 -11.56 -7.33
CA ALA A 323 -7.68 -11.29 -8.50
C ALA A 323 -7.30 -12.19 -9.68
N ASP A 324 -8.31 -12.62 -10.43
CA ASP A 324 -8.15 -13.44 -11.62
C ASP A 324 -8.95 -12.87 -12.80
N LEU A 325 -8.31 -12.82 -13.97
CA LEU A 325 -8.98 -12.47 -15.22
C LEU A 325 -9.75 -13.69 -15.74
N VAL A 326 -11.08 -13.61 -15.78
CA VAL A 326 -11.96 -14.75 -16.12
C VAL A 326 -12.81 -14.53 -17.37
N GLY A 327 -12.97 -13.27 -17.81
CA GLY A 327 -13.83 -12.90 -18.94
C GLY A 327 -13.21 -11.85 -19.86
N VAL A 328 -11.88 -11.80 -19.92
CA VAL A 328 -11.11 -10.84 -20.72
C VAL A 328 -10.15 -11.61 -21.62
N ASP A 329 -10.10 -11.27 -22.90
CA ASP A 329 -9.14 -11.85 -23.85
C ASP A 329 -7.73 -11.25 -23.70
N ALA A 330 -6.78 -11.79 -24.47
CA ALA A 330 -5.38 -11.34 -24.44
C ALA A 330 -5.19 -9.87 -24.86
N ASP A 331 -6.11 -9.34 -25.66
CA ASP A 331 -6.06 -7.96 -26.13
C ASP A 331 -6.67 -7.00 -25.09
N GLY A 332 -7.37 -7.48 -24.08
CA GLY A 332 -8.05 -6.66 -23.07
C GLY A 332 -9.49 -6.32 -23.41
N ASN A 333 -10.16 -7.14 -24.22
CA ASN A 333 -11.59 -7.00 -24.53
C ASN A 333 -12.42 -8.06 -23.82
N CYS A 334 -13.71 -7.78 -23.66
CA CYS A 334 -14.68 -8.72 -23.12
C CYS A 334 -14.76 -9.98 -23.99
N ALA A 335 -14.54 -11.14 -23.39
CA ALA A 335 -14.54 -12.42 -24.08
C ALA A 335 -15.90 -12.81 -24.70
N SER A 336 -17.00 -12.17 -24.29
CA SER A 336 -18.35 -12.43 -24.83
C SER A 336 -18.77 -11.44 -25.92
N CYS A 337 -18.65 -10.13 -25.67
CA CYS A 337 -19.20 -9.11 -26.58
C CYS A 337 -18.14 -8.27 -27.32
N GLY A 338 -16.85 -8.50 -27.08
CA GLY A 338 -15.75 -7.77 -27.72
C GLY A 338 -15.58 -6.30 -27.29
N THR A 339 -16.39 -5.81 -26.36
CA THR A 339 -16.21 -4.45 -25.81
C THR A 339 -14.91 -4.36 -25.02
N ARG A 340 -14.14 -3.28 -25.21
CA ARG A 340 -12.91 -3.02 -24.43
C ARG A 340 -13.20 -3.08 -22.93
N ALA A 341 -12.48 -3.94 -22.21
CA ALA A 341 -12.58 -3.96 -20.75
C ALA A 341 -11.98 -2.67 -20.18
N PRO A 342 -12.48 -2.16 -19.03
CA PRO A 342 -11.92 -0.98 -18.39
C PRO A 342 -10.61 -1.31 -17.66
N LEU A 343 -9.72 -2.08 -18.30
CA LEU A 343 -8.50 -2.61 -17.68
C LEU A 343 -7.29 -2.24 -18.55
N LYS A 344 -6.23 -1.80 -17.89
CA LYS A 344 -4.88 -1.80 -18.47
C LYS A 344 -4.20 -3.10 -18.08
N LEU A 345 -3.93 -3.94 -19.07
CA LEU A 345 -3.17 -5.17 -18.86
C LEU A 345 -1.68 -4.86 -18.86
N LEU A 346 -0.93 -5.55 -18.01
CA LEU A 346 0.53 -5.52 -18.00
C LEU A 346 1.02 -6.90 -18.47
N PRO A 347 1.42 -7.03 -19.75
CA PRO A 347 1.97 -8.28 -20.26
C PRO A 347 3.26 -8.63 -19.52
N ASP A 348 3.59 -9.93 -19.50
CA ASP A 348 4.85 -10.45 -18.93
C ASP A 348 5.06 -10.23 -17.42
N ALA A 349 3.98 -10.05 -16.64
CA ALA A 349 4.04 -10.20 -15.19
C ALA A 349 4.37 -11.67 -14.85
N ARG A 350 5.65 -11.97 -14.61
CA ARG A 350 6.12 -13.33 -14.35
C ARG A 350 5.50 -13.87 -13.06
N ARG A 351 4.72 -14.94 -13.18
CA ARG A 351 4.36 -15.79 -12.03
C ARG A 351 5.62 -16.42 -11.45
N ARG A 352 5.63 -16.69 -10.15
CA ARG A 352 6.72 -17.46 -9.54
C ARG A 352 6.76 -18.85 -10.16
N ASN A 353 7.96 -19.39 -10.31
CA ASN A 353 8.13 -20.78 -10.69
C ASN A 353 7.51 -21.65 -9.59
N LYS A 354 6.91 -22.77 -10.00
CA LYS A 354 6.20 -23.69 -9.12
C LYS A 354 6.75 -25.09 -9.22
N VAL A 355 6.74 -25.83 -8.11
CA VAL A 355 6.98 -27.27 -8.04
C VAL A 355 5.79 -27.95 -7.38
N GLN A 356 5.44 -29.16 -7.84
CA GLN A 356 4.33 -29.91 -7.24
C GLN A 356 4.71 -30.39 -5.84
N ASP A 357 5.89 -31.00 -5.73
CA ASP A 357 6.42 -31.55 -4.49
C ASP A 357 7.72 -30.86 -4.11
N LEU A 358 7.98 -30.75 -2.79
CA LEU A 358 9.26 -30.27 -2.28
C LEU A 358 10.40 -31.24 -2.70
N PRO A 359 11.62 -30.73 -2.95
CA PRO A 359 12.72 -31.55 -3.44
C PRO A 359 13.11 -32.66 -2.45
N ALA A 360 13.23 -33.88 -2.96
CA ALA A 360 13.67 -35.01 -2.16
C ALA A 360 15.15 -34.87 -1.77
N GLY A 361 15.50 -35.23 -0.53
CA GLY A 361 16.88 -35.23 -0.03
C GLY A 361 17.41 -33.86 0.40
N VAL A 362 16.57 -32.82 0.43
CA VAL A 362 16.86 -31.53 1.05
C VAL A 362 16.12 -31.48 2.39
N ASP A 363 16.84 -31.17 3.47
CA ASP A 363 16.21 -30.94 4.77
C ASP A 363 15.56 -29.55 4.75
N LEU A 364 14.24 -29.51 4.99
CA LEU A 364 13.43 -28.31 4.94
C LEU A 364 12.58 -28.24 6.20
N ASP A 365 12.70 -27.16 6.96
CA ASP A 365 11.78 -26.85 8.04
C ASP A 365 10.50 -26.22 7.48
N VAL A 366 9.34 -26.74 7.89
CA VAL A 366 8.02 -26.32 7.36
C VAL A 366 7.22 -25.64 8.45
N ALA A 367 7.07 -24.32 8.33
CA ALA A 367 6.14 -23.54 9.13
C ALA A 367 4.77 -23.49 8.45
N SER A 368 3.69 -23.53 9.25
CA SER A 368 2.31 -23.42 8.76
C SER A 368 1.54 -22.41 9.60
N PHE A 369 0.62 -21.69 8.96
CA PHE A 369 -0.32 -20.78 9.59
C PHE A 369 -1.73 -21.03 9.06
N ASP A 370 -2.68 -21.23 9.97
CA ASP A 370 -4.08 -21.47 9.62
C ASP A 370 -4.91 -20.21 9.82
N TRP A 371 -5.72 -19.89 8.82
CA TRP A 371 -6.67 -18.78 8.91
C TRP A 371 -7.65 -19.02 10.05
N HIS A 372 -7.85 -18.01 10.88
CA HIS A 372 -8.76 -18.09 12.02
C HIS A 372 -9.40 -16.74 12.30
N GLY A 373 -10.61 -16.77 12.90
CA GLY A 373 -11.38 -15.57 13.21
C GLY A 373 -11.48 -14.63 12.00
N ASP A 374 -11.07 -13.37 12.19
CA ASP A 374 -11.05 -12.31 11.18
C ASP A 374 -9.68 -12.14 10.49
N VAL A 375 -8.68 -12.98 10.79
CA VAL A 375 -7.37 -12.90 10.14
C VAL A 375 -7.48 -13.48 8.73
N ARG A 376 -7.22 -12.63 7.73
CA ARG A 376 -7.28 -12.99 6.31
C ARG A 376 -6.00 -12.68 5.55
N ALA A 377 -5.00 -12.12 6.22
CA ALA A 377 -3.69 -11.90 5.63
C ALA A 377 -2.56 -12.15 6.65
N LEU A 378 -1.36 -12.39 6.12
CA LEU A 378 -0.18 -12.81 6.86
C LEU A 378 1.05 -12.19 6.21
N HIS A 379 1.86 -11.45 6.98
CA HIS A 379 3.22 -11.16 6.55
C HIS A 379 4.07 -12.42 6.72
N VAL A 380 4.72 -12.81 5.64
CA VAL A 380 5.67 -13.90 5.64
C VAL A 380 7.04 -13.31 5.36
N GLN A 381 7.96 -13.47 6.30
CA GLN A 381 9.36 -13.12 6.11
C GLN A 381 10.19 -14.39 6.00
N MET A 382 11.12 -14.43 5.05
CA MET A 382 12.12 -15.47 4.90
C MET A 382 13.48 -14.81 4.81
N ARG A 383 14.41 -15.20 5.68
CA ARG A 383 15.75 -14.65 5.75
C ARG A 383 16.78 -15.73 5.48
N ASN A 384 17.70 -15.46 4.56
CA ASN A 384 18.89 -16.27 4.37
C ASN A 384 19.97 -15.76 5.34
N GLU A 385 20.43 -16.60 6.27
CA GLU A 385 21.47 -16.23 7.24
C GLU A 385 22.87 -16.61 6.77
N SER A 386 22.99 -17.19 5.57
CA SER A 386 24.27 -17.66 5.02
C SER A 386 24.85 -16.71 3.98
N ASP A 387 26.11 -16.96 3.63
CA ASP A 387 26.84 -16.26 2.55
C ASP A 387 26.67 -16.96 1.18
N ALA A 388 25.84 -18.00 1.10
CA ALA A 388 25.47 -18.70 -0.12
C ALA A 388 24.01 -18.42 -0.49
N PRO A 389 23.60 -18.49 -1.77
CA PRO A 389 22.19 -18.41 -2.13
C PRO A 389 21.40 -19.60 -1.55
N ALA A 390 20.13 -19.39 -1.29
CA ALA A 390 19.21 -20.40 -0.74
C ALA A 390 17.88 -20.39 -1.50
N THR A 391 17.24 -21.54 -1.59
CA THR A 391 15.93 -21.70 -2.23
C THR A 391 14.90 -22.08 -1.16
N ALA A 392 13.95 -21.19 -0.92
CA ALA A 392 12.80 -21.41 -0.05
C ALA A 392 11.53 -21.64 -0.88
N TYR A 393 10.47 -22.09 -0.22
CA TYR A 393 9.21 -22.44 -0.86
C TYR A 393 8.03 -21.91 -0.06
N THR A 394 6.96 -21.52 -0.73
CA THR A 394 5.70 -21.18 -0.07
C THR A 394 4.48 -21.65 -0.86
N ARG A 395 3.39 -21.92 -0.17
CA ARG A 395 2.08 -22.14 -0.79
C ARG A 395 0.94 -21.70 0.11
N ARG A 396 -0.21 -21.47 -0.50
CA ARG A 396 -1.51 -21.57 0.18
C ARG A 396 -2.00 -23.01 0.11
N TYR A 397 -2.68 -23.49 1.14
CA TYR A 397 -3.04 -24.91 1.24
C TYR A 397 -4.45 -25.14 1.78
N GLY A 398 -4.96 -26.35 1.53
CA GLY A 398 -6.19 -26.85 2.12
C GLY A 398 -7.46 -26.65 1.29
N ASP A 399 -7.40 -25.88 0.20
CA ASP A 399 -8.49 -25.80 -0.78
C ASP A 399 -8.32 -26.90 -1.85
N PRO A 400 -9.23 -27.89 -1.96
CA PRO A 400 -9.16 -28.95 -2.96
C PRO A 400 -9.32 -28.48 -4.41
N ALA A 401 -9.92 -27.30 -4.62
CA ALA A 401 -10.13 -26.71 -5.95
C ALA A 401 -8.94 -25.82 -6.37
N ALA A 402 -8.04 -25.48 -5.45
CA ALA A 402 -6.90 -24.63 -5.73
C ALA A 402 -5.64 -25.41 -6.14
N ASP A 403 -4.73 -24.71 -6.81
CA ASP A 403 -3.40 -25.22 -7.14
C ASP A 403 -2.54 -25.34 -5.86
N GLY A 404 -2.30 -26.57 -5.40
CA GLY A 404 -1.52 -26.89 -4.20
C GLY A 404 0.00 -26.87 -4.39
N SER A 405 0.49 -26.41 -5.54
CA SER A 405 1.92 -26.30 -5.83
C SER A 405 2.65 -25.30 -4.92
N TRP A 406 3.92 -25.56 -4.70
CA TRP A 406 4.85 -24.70 -4.00
C TRP A 406 5.46 -23.68 -4.95
N GLU A 407 5.34 -22.40 -4.62
CA GLU A 407 6.07 -21.32 -5.28
C GLU A 407 7.52 -21.28 -4.78
N ILE A 408 8.44 -21.17 -5.73
CA ILE A 408 9.88 -21.07 -5.46
C ILE A 408 10.23 -19.61 -5.12
N VAL A 409 11.01 -19.45 -4.04
CA VAL A 409 11.57 -18.17 -3.60
C VAL A 409 13.08 -18.28 -3.52
N GLU A 410 13.76 -17.68 -4.49
CA GLU A 410 15.22 -17.59 -4.50
C GLU A 410 15.69 -16.44 -3.60
N LEU A 411 16.57 -16.76 -2.65
CA LEU A 411 17.14 -15.81 -1.69
C LEU A 411 18.63 -15.64 -1.96
N LYS A 412 19.06 -14.40 -2.19
CA LYS A 412 20.49 -14.04 -2.21
C LYS A 412 21.13 -14.28 -0.83
N PRO A 413 22.47 -14.40 -0.77
CA PRO A 413 23.19 -14.32 0.50
C PRO A 413 22.71 -13.15 1.36
N ARG A 414 22.41 -13.42 2.64
CA ARG A 414 21.95 -12.41 3.61
C ARG A 414 20.64 -11.70 3.27
N GLU A 415 19.90 -12.11 2.24
CA GLU A 415 18.63 -11.47 1.86
C GLU A 415 17.53 -11.74 2.90
N SER A 416 16.77 -10.70 3.23
CA SER A 416 15.50 -10.80 3.95
C SER A 416 14.38 -10.45 2.98
N PHE A 417 13.61 -11.45 2.57
CA PHE A 417 12.50 -11.31 1.65
C PHE A 417 11.18 -11.37 2.42
N ARG A 418 10.29 -10.39 2.18
CA ARG A 418 8.98 -10.31 2.82
C ARG A 418 7.88 -10.22 1.78
N TYR A 419 6.77 -10.91 2.00
CA TYR A 419 5.55 -10.76 1.21
C TYR A 419 4.30 -10.88 2.07
N ILE A 420 3.17 -10.37 1.56
CA ILE A 420 1.85 -10.58 2.17
C ILE A 420 1.16 -11.75 1.46
N ALA A 421 0.88 -12.80 2.21
CA ALA A 421 -0.06 -13.84 1.81
C ALA A 421 -1.46 -13.45 2.29
N ALA A 422 -2.44 -13.49 1.41
CA ALA A 422 -3.85 -13.28 1.75
C ALA A 422 -4.68 -14.48 1.35
N LYS A 423 -5.68 -14.81 2.18
CA LYS A 423 -6.64 -15.87 1.93
C LYS A 423 -7.26 -15.66 0.54
N SER A 424 -7.17 -16.67 -0.32
CA SER A 424 -7.53 -16.54 -1.75
C SER A 424 -8.86 -17.17 -2.11
N THR A 425 -9.39 -18.06 -1.29
CA THR A 425 -10.71 -18.67 -1.46
C THR A 425 -11.41 -18.85 -0.10
N PRO A 426 -12.74 -19.07 -0.05
CA PRO A 426 -13.44 -19.36 1.21
C PRO A 426 -12.92 -20.61 1.94
N ASP A 427 -12.58 -21.66 1.19
CA ASP A 427 -12.25 -22.99 1.73
C ASP A 427 -10.75 -23.19 2.02
N GLU A 428 -9.89 -22.23 1.64
CA GLU A 428 -8.47 -22.24 1.97
C GLU A 428 -8.24 -22.31 3.48
N LEU A 429 -7.37 -23.23 3.92
CA LEU A 429 -7.06 -23.45 5.33
C LEU A 429 -5.96 -22.53 5.83
N GLY A 430 -4.93 -22.26 5.01
CA GLY A 430 -3.79 -21.49 5.49
C GLY A 430 -2.65 -21.31 4.49
N VAL A 431 -1.50 -20.93 5.04
CA VAL A 431 -0.22 -20.71 4.34
C VAL A 431 0.84 -21.63 4.91
N GLN A 432 1.69 -22.18 4.06
CA GLN A 432 2.88 -22.92 4.47
C GLN A 432 4.13 -22.30 3.85
N VAL A 433 5.23 -22.41 4.58
CA VAL A 433 6.56 -21.97 4.15
C VAL A 433 7.54 -23.08 4.48
N ALA A 434 8.36 -23.46 3.50
CA ALA A 434 9.43 -24.44 3.68
C ALA A 434 10.77 -23.76 3.42
N ILE A 435 11.68 -23.83 4.39
CA ILE A 435 12.99 -23.17 4.33
C ILE A 435 14.12 -24.18 4.56
N PRO A 436 15.27 -24.03 3.88
CA PRO A 436 16.43 -24.89 4.12
C PRO A 436 17.16 -24.52 5.41
N ASP A 437 18.09 -25.39 5.82
CA ASP A 437 19.06 -25.10 6.87
C ASP A 437 19.72 -23.73 6.65
N ARG A 438 19.88 -22.96 7.74
CA ARG A 438 20.45 -21.59 7.74
C ARG A 438 19.57 -20.52 7.08
N CYS A 439 18.31 -20.82 6.85
CA CYS A 439 17.27 -19.81 6.69
C CYS A 439 16.43 -19.71 7.97
N THR A 440 15.77 -18.57 8.15
CA THR A 440 14.73 -18.37 9.17
C THR A 440 13.47 -17.84 8.51
N SER A 441 12.31 -18.17 9.09
CA SER A 441 11.03 -17.62 8.65
C SER A 441 10.20 -17.14 9.82
N SER A 442 9.46 -16.04 9.62
CA SER A 442 8.48 -15.54 10.58
C SER A 442 7.13 -15.29 9.89
N LEU A 443 6.05 -15.58 10.61
CA LEU A 443 4.66 -15.52 10.14
C LEU A 443 3.88 -14.58 11.05
N HIS A 444 3.51 -13.40 10.54
CA HIS A 444 2.86 -12.37 11.34
C HIS A 444 1.46 -12.04 10.83
N GLN A 445 0.45 -12.40 11.62
CA GLN A 445 -0.96 -12.22 11.27
C GLN A 445 -1.37 -10.76 11.15
N VAL A 446 -2.20 -10.46 10.14
CA VAL A 446 -2.83 -9.16 9.93
C VAL A 446 -4.29 -9.34 9.53
N PHE A 447 -5.17 -8.40 9.91
CA PHE A 447 -6.61 -8.56 9.65
C PHE A 447 -6.93 -8.64 8.16
N ASP A 448 -6.74 -7.55 7.42
CA ASP A 448 -7.09 -7.49 5.98
C ASP A 448 -5.92 -7.11 5.09
N ARG A 449 -5.20 -6.04 5.46
CA ARG A 449 -4.03 -5.48 4.74
C ARG A 449 -3.10 -4.63 5.63
N ALA A 450 -3.23 -4.72 6.96
CA ALA A 450 -2.45 -3.88 7.85
C ALA A 450 -0.95 -4.20 7.66
N HIS A 451 -0.10 -3.18 7.56
CA HIS A 451 1.34 -3.38 7.37
C HIS A 451 2.06 -3.69 8.69
N PHE A 452 1.30 -3.71 9.80
CA PHE A 452 1.78 -4.07 11.12
C PHE A 452 0.97 -5.26 11.67
N PRO A 453 1.65 -6.26 12.29
CA PRO A 453 1.02 -7.44 12.88
C PRO A 453 -0.01 -7.11 13.97
N THR A 454 -1.05 -7.93 14.13
CA THR A 454 -2.18 -7.70 15.07
C THR A 454 -1.95 -8.23 16.49
N VAL A 455 -0.79 -8.83 16.78
CA VAL A 455 -0.45 -9.42 18.07
C VAL A 455 0.88 -8.87 18.59
N GLU A 456 0.95 -8.60 19.90
CA GLU A 456 2.23 -8.46 20.58
C GLU A 456 3.02 -9.77 20.50
N VAL A 457 4.29 -9.67 20.09
CA VAL A 457 5.24 -10.77 19.83
C VAL A 457 5.32 -11.78 20.98
N ALA A 458 4.96 -11.40 22.20
CA ALA A 458 5.02 -12.27 23.38
C ALA A 458 4.11 -13.51 23.33
N ALA A 459 3.18 -13.62 22.38
CA ALA A 459 2.26 -14.75 22.26
C ALA A 459 2.23 -15.46 20.89
N GLY A 460 3.17 -15.20 19.99
CA GLY A 460 3.26 -15.84 18.67
C GLY A 460 4.65 -16.40 18.40
N THR A 461 4.72 -17.66 17.97
CA THR A 461 5.97 -18.40 17.75
C THR A 461 6.86 -17.84 16.64
N LEU A 462 8.16 -17.81 16.96
CA LEU A 462 9.36 -17.81 16.11
C LEU A 462 9.80 -16.49 15.45
N ASN A 463 10.84 -15.93 16.10
CA ASN A 463 11.90 -15.01 15.68
C ASN A 463 11.53 -13.58 15.25
N GLU A 464 12.24 -12.65 15.90
CA GLU A 464 11.99 -11.23 16.09
C GLU A 464 11.82 -10.40 14.79
N ASP A 465 10.61 -9.88 14.58
CA ASP A 465 10.38 -8.58 13.93
C ASP A 465 9.35 -7.80 14.77
N VAL A 466 9.72 -6.57 15.17
CA VAL A 466 9.13 -5.85 16.31
C VAL A 466 8.19 -4.75 15.83
N SER A 467 6.88 -4.97 15.91
CA SER A 467 5.91 -3.87 15.97
C SER A 467 4.66 -4.24 16.77
N PRO A 468 4.42 -3.57 17.92
CA PRO A 468 3.23 -3.83 18.72
C PRO A 468 2.02 -3.06 18.19
N LEU A 469 0.90 -3.76 17.97
CA LEU A 469 -0.44 -3.17 17.97
C LEU A 469 -1.23 -3.72 19.17
N PRO A 470 -2.08 -2.90 19.82
CA PRO A 470 -2.93 -3.38 20.90
C PRO A 470 -3.98 -4.37 20.38
N LEU A 471 -4.16 -5.45 21.13
CA LEU A 471 -5.23 -6.45 20.90
C LEU A 471 -6.61 -5.77 21.00
N PHE A 472 -7.42 -5.94 19.96
CA PHE A 472 -8.87 -5.73 20.06
C PHE A 472 -9.43 -6.79 21.03
N GLN A 473 -9.84 -6.36 22.24
CA GLN A 473 -10.61 -7.21 23.15
C GLN A 473 -12.11 -6.94 22.93
N PRO A 474 -12.90 -7.93 22.50
CA PRO A 474 -14.34 -7.77 22.40
C PRO A 474 -14.93 -7.60 23.81
N GLY A 475 -15.43 -6.40 24.10
CA GLY A 475 -16.48 -6.15 25.08
C GLY A 475 -16.13 -6.32 26.56
N THR A 476 -15.97 -5.21 27.26
CA THR A 476 -16.57 -5.02 28.58
C THR A 476 -17.15 -3.62 28.69
N ARG A 477 -18.48 -3.53 28.65
CA ARG A 477 -19.22 -2.32 29.02
C ARG A 477 -18.87 -1.92 30.46
N ARG A 478 -18.71 -0.62 30.70
CA ARG A 478 -19.27 0.03 31.87
C ARG A 478 -20.00 1.29 31.43
#